data_AF-A0A556UZG7-F1
#
_entry.id   AF-A0A556UZG7-F1
#
_cell.length_a   1.000
_cell.length_b   1.000
_cell.length_c   1.000
_cell.angle_alpha   90.00
_cell.angle_beta   90.00
_cell.angle_gamma   90.00
#
_symmetry.space_group_name_H-M   'P 1'
#
loop_
_entity.id
_entity.type
_entity.pdbx_description
1 polymer ?
#
loop_
_entity_poly.entity_id
_entity_poly.type
_entity_poly.pdbx_seq_one_letter_code
_entity_poly.pdbx_strand_id
1 'polypeptide(L)'
;MPDEGTPDDQIGEALLIRVVQDQMMNIVTEGNVCLPHLPEVQPLHNGQCQKLVEQLAKSVKVIADQLDREQKLNNLINGLASIGDKTIFSKLVSGVFDDGQINWGRIIVLFYAVGKLALKMVLANLSTVVLDILDSCLVFFRTKLLVWIRNMGGWISSISELTQFSVEHISVSASSFYYIPSGEFLITFACGIMLGSAIVWRFSRSS
;
A
#
# COMPACT_ATOMS: atom_id res chain seq x y z
N MET A 1 -16.45 -25.58 11.07
CA MET A 1 -16.54 -24.18 11.54
C MET A 1 -15.89 -23.33 10.48
N PRO A 2 -16.50 -22.22 10.04
CA PRO A 2 -15.81 -21.33 9.12
C PRO A 2 -14.58 -20.80 9.85
N ASP A 3 -13.43 -20.88 9.17
CA ASP A 3 -12.15 -20.39 9.64
C ASP A 3 -12.29 -18.88 9.87
N GLU A 4 -12.61 -18.48 11.12
CA GLU A 4 -12.55 -17.07 11.51
C GLU A 4 -11.09 -16.65 11.35
N GLY A 5 -10.79 -15.95 10.25
CA GLY A 5 -9.46 -15.46 9.95
C GLY A 5 -8.88 -14.74 11.17
N THR A 6 -7.57 -14.92 11.41
CA THR A 6 -6.89 -14.35 12.58
C THR A 6 -7.10 -12.83 12.66
N PRO A 7 -7.00 -12.18 13.83
CA PRO A 7 -7.18 -10.73 13.96
C PRO A 7 -6.37 -9.90 12.96
N ASP A 8 -5.14 -10.31 12.64
CA ASP A 8 -4.27 -9.60 11.69
C ASP A 8 -4.75 -9.66 10.22
N ASP A 9 -5.48 -10.71 9.87
CA ASP A 9 -6.08 -10.88 8.56
C ASP A 9 -7.20 -9.85 8.39
N GLN A 10 -8.15 -9.86 9.32
CA GLN A 10 -9.29 -8.94 9.35
C GLN A 10 -8.83 -7.47 9.42
N ILE A 11 -7.79 -7.16 10.22
CA ILE A 11 -7.21 -5.82 10.30
C ILE A 11 -6.63 -5.38 8.96
N GLY A 12 -5.84 -6.24 8.30
CA GLY A 12 -5.18 -5.87 7.05
C GLY A 12 -6.15 -5.72 5.88
N GLU A 13 -7.15 -6.61 5.79
CA GLU A 13 -8.23 -6.49 4.80
C GLU A 13 -9.05 -5.21 5.01
N ALA A 14 -9.48 -4.96 6.25
CA ALA A 14 -10.22 -3.76 6.61
C ALA A 14 -9.41 -2.50 6.29
N LEU A 15 -8.11 -2.50 6.58
CA LEU A 15 -7.22 -1.38 6.28
C LEU A 15 -7.10 -1.13 4.77
N LEU A 16 -6.86 -2.18 3.97
CA LEU A 16 -6.78 -2.05 2.51
C LEU A 16 -8.07 -1.50 1.91
N ILE A 17 -9.21 -2.09 2.27
CA ILE A 17 -10.53 -1.66 1.78
C ILE A 17 -10.77 -0.20 2.16
N ARG A 18 -10.48 0.18 3.42
CA ARG A 18 -10.65 1.54 3.89
C ARG A 18 -9.78 2.54 3.14
N VAL A 19 -8.52 2.21 2.87
CA VAL A 19 -7.62 3.07 2.07
C VAL A 19 -8.17 3.28 0.66
N VAL A 20 -8.67 2.23 0.02
CA VAL A 20 -9.28 2.33 -1.31
C VAL A 20 -10.55 3.19 -1.27
N GLN A 21 -11.42 2.97 -0.27
CA GLN A 21 -12.63 3.78 -0.07
C GLN A 21 -12.30 5.25 0.19
N ASP A 22 -11.33 5.55 1.05
CA ASP A 22 -10.92 6.93 1.36
C ASP A 22 -10.41 7.66 0.11
N GLN A 23 -9.67 6.99 -0.77
CA GLN A 23 -9.23 7.57 -2.05
C GLN A 23 -10.41 7.84 -3.00
N MET A 24 -11.43 6.99 -3.00
CA MET A 24 -12.62 7.12 -3.82
C MET A 24 -13.67 8.12 -3.29
N MET A 25 -13.81 8.27 -1.98
CA MET A 25 -14.79 9.20 -1.41
C MET A 25 -14.39 10.66 -1.62
N ASN A 26 -13.11 10.94 -1.84
CA ASN A 26 -12.64 12.29 -2.19
C ASN A 26 -13.25 12.82 -3.50
N ILE A 27 -13.64 11.95 -4.47
CA ILE A 27 -14.23 12.38 -5.76
C ILE A 27 -15.77 12.45 -5.77
N VAL A 28 -16.47 11.71 -4.88
CA VAL A 28 -17.95 11.78 -4.80
C VAL A 28 -18.42 13.20 -4.43
N THR A 29 -17.56 13.94 -3.73
CA THR A 29 -17.78 15.34 -3.37
C THR A 29 -17.70 16.29 -4.58
N GLU A 30 -17.10 15.87 -5.70
CA GLU A 30 -16.82 16.72 -6.87
C GLU A 30 -17.59 16.33 -8.16
N GLY A 31 -18.24 15.17 -8.24
CA GLY A 31 -19.01 14.81 -9.44
C GLY A 31 -19.70 13.44 -9.42
N ASN A 32 -20.66 13.28 -10.33
CA ASN A 32 -21.60 12.16 -10.45
C ASN A 32 -20.94 10.88 -11.03
N VAL A 33 -19.97 10.32 -10.32
CA VAL A 33 -19.19 9.13 -10.73
C VAL A 33 -19.81 7.86 -10.15
N CYS A 34 -19.99 6.82 -10.99
CA CYS A 34 -20.49 5.51 -10.55
C CYS A 34 -19.38 4.74 -9.84
N LEU A 35 -19.46 4.67 -8.51
CA LEU A 35 -18.53 3.89 -7.69
C LEU A 35 -18.78 2.38 -7.83
N PRO A 36 -17.72 1.56 -7.99
CA PRO A 36 -17.86 0.13 -7.84
C PRO A 36 -18.34 -0.22 -6.42
N HIS A 37 -19.20 -1.23 -6.31
CA HIS A 37 -19.63 -1.74 -5.01
C HIS A 37 -18.47 -2.49 -4.36
N LEU A 38 -17.68 -1.77 -3.56
CA LEU A 38 -16.57 -2.33 -2.80
C LEU A 38 -17.10 -3.25 -1.67
N PRO A 39 -16.31 -4.26 -1.25
CA PRO A 39 -16.62 -5.01 -0.04
C PRO A 39 -16.81 -4.07 1.16
N GLU A 40 -17.88 -4.26 1.92
CA GLU A 40 -18.11 -3.49 3.14
C GLU A 40 -17.15 -3.98 4.23
N VAL A 41 -16.49 -3.05 4.92
CA VAL A 41 -15.62 -3.38 6.05
C VAL A 41 -16.51 -3.93 7.17
N GLN A 42 -16.45 -5.24 7.42
CA GLN A 42 -17.19 -5.83 8.52
C GLN A 42 -16.69 -5.25 9.85
N PRO A 43 -17.59 -4.84 10.77
CA PRO A 43 -17.19 -4.37 12.09
C PRO A 43 -16.38 -5.46 12.81
N LEU A 44 -15.13 -5.16 13.14
CA LEU A 44 -14.30 -6.06 13.93
C LEU A 44 -14.99 -6.31 15.29
N HIS A 45 -15.18 -7.58 15.65
CA HIS A 45 -15.85 -7.97 16.89
C HIS A 45 -15.14 -7.45 18.16
N ASN A 46 -13.85 -7.13 18.06
CA ASN A 46 -13.03 -6.61 19.15
C ASN A 46 -12.80 -5.09 19.02
N GLY A 47 -13.28 -4.33 20.00
CA GLY A 47 -13.11 -2.86 20.05
C GLY A 47 -11.65 -2.38 20.09
N GLN A 48 -10.70 -3.22 20.52
CA GLN A 48 -9.27 -2.90 20.43
C GLN A 48 -8.75 -3.02 18.99
N CYS A 49 -9.15 -4.07 18.26
CA CYS A 49 -8.82 -4.23 16.85
C CYS A 49 -9.41 -3.07 16.02
N GLN A 50 -10.64 -2.67 16.31
CA GLN A 50 -11.27 -1.52 15.67
C GLN A 50 -10.48 -0.22 15.88
N LYS A 51 -10.07 0.07 17.12
CA LYS A 51 -9.22 1.23 17.43
C LYS A 51 -7.86 1.16 16.72
N LEU A 52 -7.27 -0.02 16.63
CA LEU A 52 -6.01 -0.23 15.92
C LEU A 52 -6.15 0.07 14.43
N VAL A 53 -7.21 -0.43 13.77
CA VAL A 53 -7.50 -0.11 12.36
C VAL A 53 -7.69 1.40 12.18
N GLU A 54 -8.40 2.07 13.08
CA GLU A 54 -8.57 3.53 13.00
C GLU A 54 -7.26 4.30 13.15
N GLN A 55 -6.39 3.88 14.06
CA GLN A 55 -5.07 4.48 14.22
C GLN A 55 -4.19 4.25 12.99
N LEU A 56 -4.16 3.02 12.48
CA LEU A 56 -3.42 2.68 11.27
C LEU A 56 -3.94 3.45 10.07
N ALA A 57 -5.26 3.52 9.87
CA ALA A 57 -5.85 4.30 8.79
C ALA A 57 -5.48 5.78 8.87
N LYS A 58 -5.43 6.37 10.08
CA LYS A 58 -4.96 7.74 10.27
C LYS A 58 -3.49 7.91 9.91
N SER A 59 -2.60 7.04 10.37
CA SER A 59 -1.17 7.07 10.03
C SER A 59 -0.96 6.89 8.53
N VAL A 60 -1.66 5.94 7.92
CA VAL A 60 -1.63 5.70 6.47
C VAL A 60 -2.12 6.94 5.73
N LYS A 61 -3.16 7.62 6.21
CA LYS A 61 -3.63 8.87 5.60
C LYS A 61 -2.56 9.96 5.62
N VAL A 62 -1.88 10.15 6.75
CA VAL A 62 -0.78 11.14 6.85
C VAL A 62 0.35 10.80 5.89
N ILE A 63 0.76 9.53 5.83
CA ILE A 63 1.77 9.04 4.89
C ILE A 63 1.30 9.21 3.44
N ALA A 64 0.04 8.88 3.15
CA ALA A 64 -0.57 9.02 1.83
C ALA A 64 -0.58 10.48 1.36
N ASP A 65 -0.90 11.44 2.23
CA ASP A 65 -0.87 12.87 1.92
C ASP A 65 0.55 13.37 1.60
N GLN A 66 1.58 12.76 2.20
CA GLN A 66 2.98 13.03 1.86
C GLN A 66 3.36 12.39 0.52
N LEU A 67 3.01 11.11 0.31
CA LEU A 67 3.20 10.38 -0.95
C LEU A 67 2.49 11.07 -2.12
N ASP A 68 1.37 11.75 -1.87
CA ASP A 68 0.63 12.51 -2.87
C ASP A 68 1.42 13.68 -3.45
N ARG A 69 2.35 14.24 -2.67
CA ARG A 69 3.21 15.34 -3.09
C ARG A 69 4.41 14.87 -3.92
N GLU A 70 4.69 13.57 -3.89
CA GLU A 70 5.81 12.96 -4.61
C GLU A 70 5.47 12.79 -6.10
N GLN A 71 5.86 13.77 -6.92
CA GLN A 71 5.60 13.76 -8.36
C GLN A 71 6.08 12.48 -9.07
N LYS A 72 7.23 11.94 -8.64
CA LYS A 72 7.80 10.71 -9.23
C LYS A 72 6.89 9.50 -9.00
N LEU A 73 6.41 9.33 -7.77
CA LEU A 73 5.48 8.26 -7.39
C LEU A 73 4.19 8.38 -8.21
N ASN A 74 3.64 9.58 -8.29
CA ASN A 74 2.44 9.86 -9.06
C ASN A 74 2.63 9.55 -10.55
N ASN A 75 3.78 9.86 -11.13
CA ASN A 75 4.09 9.55 -12.53
C ASN A 75 4.15 8.04 -12.78
N LEU A 76 4.70 7.26 -11.86
CA LEU A 76 4.71 5.80 -11.95
C LEU A 76 3.29 5.22 -11.90
N ILE A 77 2.47 5.70 -10.96
CA ILE A 77 1.07 5.31 -10.84
C ILE A 77 0.28 5.70 -12.10
N ASN A 78 0.55 6.88 -12.69
CA ASN A 78 -0.06 7.32 -13.95
C ASN A 78 0.30 6.39 -15.11
N GLY A 79 1.58 6.02 -15.24
CA GLY A 79 2.04 5.09 -16.25
C GLY A 79 1.37 3.72 -16.12
N LEU A 80 1.27 3.19 -14.88
CA LEU A 80 0.55 1.95 -14.62
C LEU A 80 -0.94 2.03 -14.99
N ALA A 81 -1.62 3.10 -14.59
CA ALA A 81 -3.03 3.31 -14.91
C ALA A 81 -3.29 3.36 -16.43
N SER A 82 -2.34 3.88 -17.22
CA SER A 82 -2.45 3.93 -18.69
C SER A 82 -2.33 2.59 -19.40
N ILE A 83 -1.83 1.53 -18.74
CA ILE A 83 -1.73 0.19 -19.34
C ILE A 83 -3.14 -0.41 -19.55
N GLY A 84 -4.07 -0.13 -18.64
CA GLY A 84 -5.48 -0.54 -18.74
C GLY A 84 -5.74 -2.06 -18.72
N ASP A 85 -4.80 -2.89 -18.24
CA ASP A 85 -4.94 -4.35 -18.24
C ASP A 85 -4.66 -5.01 -16.87
N LYS A 86 -4.87 -6.32 -16.78
CA LYS A 86 -4.72 -7.08 -15.52
C LYS A 86 -3.27 -7.22 -15.05
N THR A 87 -2.27 -6.87 -15.87
CA THR A 87 -0.84 -6.96 -15.49
C THR A 87 -0.41 -5.84 -14.55
N ILE A 88 -1.24 -4.81 -14.39
CA ILE A 88 -0.98 -3.64 -13.55
C ILE A 88 -0.61 -4.02 -12.13
N PHE A 89 -1.34 -4.95 -11.51
CA PHE A 89 -1.04 -5.37 -10.14
C PHE A 89 0.32 -6.06 -10.03
N SER A 90 0.66 -6.96 -10.96
CA SER A 90 1.97 -7.63 -10.96
C SER A 90 3.12 -6.63 -11.12
N LYS A 91 2.97 -5.62 -11.99
CA LYS A 91 3.96 -4.56 -12.17
C LYS A 91 4.09 -3.67 -10.94
N LEU A 92 2.97 -3.38 -10.26
CA LEU A 92 2.98 -2.65 -9.00
C LEU A 92 3.74 -3.41 -7.91
N VAL A 93 3.42 -4.70 -7.72
CA VAL A 93 4.11 -5.56 -6.73
C VAL A 93 5.60 -5.67 -7.06
N SER A 94 5.93 -5.90 -8.33
CA SER A 94 7.34 -5.94 -8.76
C SER A 94 8.06 -4.66 -8.42
N GLY A 95 7.40 -3.50 -8.53
CA GLY A 95 8.07 -2.26 -8.19
C GLY A 95 8.19 -1.97 -6.71
N VAL A 96 7.24 -2.39 -5.89
CA VAL A 96 7.31 -2.19 -4.44
C VAL A 96 8.24 -3.20 -3.76
N PHE A 97 8.43 -4.39 -4.35
CA PHE A 97 9.15 -5.51 -3.74
C PHE A 97 10.19 -6.14 -4.69
N ASP A 98 10.85 -5.34 -5.54
CA ASP A 98 11.83 -5.82 -6.53
C ASP A 98 13.01 -6.56 -5.89
N ASP A 99 13.53 -6.04 -4.78
CA ASP A 99 14.59 -6.63 -3.96
C ASP A 99 14.10 -7.75 -3.02
N GLY A 100 12.81 -8.09 -3.07
CA GLY A 100 12.18 -9.10 -2.24
C GLY A 100 12.00 -8.72 -0.76
N GLN A 101 12.37 -7.50 -0.34
CA GLN A 101 12.30 -7.09 1.05
C GLN A 101 10.89 -6.60 1.43
N ILE A 102 10.35 -7.11 2.53
CA ILE A 102 9.08 -6.66 3.11
C ILE A 102 9.38 -5.86 4.38
N ASN A 103 8.77 -4.67 4.48
CA ASN A 103 8.72 -3.85 5.68
C ASN A 103 7.37 -3.12 5.76
N TRP A 104 7.06 -2.50 6.90
CA TRP A 104 5.76 -1.84 7.11
C TRP A 104 5.54 -0.70 6.12
N GLY A 105 6.57 0.10 5.85
CA GLY A 105 6.50 1.19 4.87
C GLY A 105 6.08 0.73 3.47
N ARG A 106 6.68 -0.36 2.97
CA ARG A 106 6.36 -0.94 1.65
C ARG A 106 4.94 -1.50 1.57
N ILE A 107 4.45 -2.11 2.66
CA ILE A 107 3.06 -2.56 2.74
C ILE A 107 2.10 -1.37 2.61
N ILE A 108 2.38 -0.26 3.31
CA ILE A 108 1.56 0.95 3.22
C ILE A 108 1.61 1.58 1.82
N VAL A 109 2.79 1.62 1.20
CA VAL A 109 2.96 2.14 -0.17
C VAL A 109 2.16 1.30 -1.17
N LEU A 110 2.16 -0.03 -1.03
CA LEU A 110 1.33 -0.90 -1.86
C LEU A 110 -0.16 -0.54 -1.70
N PHE A 111 -0.65 -0.44 -0.46
CA PHE A 111 -2.07 -0.14 -0.19
C PHE A 111 -2.46 1.23 -0.74
N TYR A 112 -1.63 2.25 -0.54
CA TYR A 112 -1.81 3.58 -1.12
C TYR A 112 -1.87 3.53 -2.66
N ALA A 113 -0.90 2.87 -3.29
CA ALA A 113 -0.82 2.79 -4.74
C ALA A 113 -2.02 2.06 -5.34
N VAL A 114 -2.50 0.99 -4.68
CA VAL A 114 -3.75 0.30 -5.06
C VAL A 114 -4.95 1.24 -4.97
N GLY A 115 -5.11 1.99 -3.87
CA GLY A 115 -6.18 2.98 -3.73
C GLY A 115 -6.13 4.07 -4.80
N LYS A 116 -4.93 4.57 -5.13
CA LYS A 116 -4.77 5.61 -6.14
C LYS A 116 -4.96 5.10 -7.58
N LEU A 117 -4.53 3.88 -7.86
CA LEU A 117 -4.84 3.21 -9.13
C LEU A 117 -6.35 2.99 -9.28
N ALA A 118 -6.99 2.51 -8.22
CA ALA A 118 -8.43 2.30 -8.19
C ALA A 118 -9.18 3.60 -8.50
N LEU A 119 -8.82 4.70 -7.84
CA LEU A 119 -9.35 6.04 -8.12
C LEU A 119 -9.20 6.43 -9.61
N LYS A 120 -7.99 6.30 -10.17
CA LYS A 120 -7.73 6.65 -11.58
C LYS A 120 -8.53 5.81 -12.55
N MET A 121 -8.70 4.53 -12.27
CA MET A 121 -9.46 3.62 -13.12
C MET A 121 -10.96 3.88 -13.05
N VAL A 122 -11.50 4.20 -11.87
CA VAL A 122 -12.89 4.66 -11.75
C VAL A 122 -13.12 5.91 -12.59
N LEU A 123 -12.21 6.90 -12.52
CA LEU A 123 -12.29 8.12 -13.34
C LEU A 123 -12.18 7.84 -14.85
N ALA A 124 -11.54 6.73 -15.24
CA ALA A 124 -11.44 6.27 -16.61
C ALA A 124 -12.59 5.32 -17.04
N ASN A 125 -13.62 5.13 -16.22
CA ASN A 125 -14.72 4.17 -16.43
C ASN A 125 -14.27 2.70 -16.54
N LEU A 126 -13.19 2.32 -15.85
CA LEU A 126 -12.62 0.96 -15.80
C LEU A 126 -12.92 0.24 -14.49
N SER A 127 -14.15 0.37 -13.96
CA SER A 127 -14.54 -0.15 -12.64
C SER A 127 -14.38 -1.66 -12.47
N THR A 128 -14.45 -2.45 -13.54
CA THR A 128 -14.18 -3.91 -13.48
C THR A 128 -12.72 -4.22 -13.15
N VAL A 129 -11.78 -3.43 -13.67
CA VAL A 129 -10.34 -3.61 -13.43
C VAL A 129 -9.99 -3.27 -11.97
N VAL A 130 -10.74 -2.35 -11.35
CA VAL A 130 -10.59 -1.99 -9.94
C VAL A 130 -10.83 -3.19 -9.03
N LEU A 131 -11.89 -3.96 -9.28
CA LEU A 131 -12.21 -5.16 -8.49
C LEU A 131 -11.13 -6.23 -8.68
N ASP A 132 -10.67 -6.44 -9.92
CA ASP A 132 -9.58 -7.38 -10.22
C ASP A 132 -8.28 -7.02 -9.47
N ILE A 133 -7.94 -5.73 -9.39
CA ILE A 133 -6.75 -5.26 -8.66
C ILE A 133 -6.91 -5.41 -7.15
N LEU A 134 -8.09 -5.08 -6.61
CA LEU A 134 -8.37 -5.25 -5.18
C LEU A 134 -8.28 -6.73 -4.78
N ASP A 135 -8.91 -7.62 -5.54
CA ASP A 135 -8.87 -9.06 -5.31
C ASP A 135 -7.43 -9.59 -5.41
N SER A 136 -6.68 -9.17 -6.42
CA SER A 136 -5.27 -9.55 -6.56
C SER A 136 -4.43 -9.08 -5.36
N CYS A 137 -4.70 -7.88 -4.86
CA CYS A 137 -4.04 -7.34 -3.67
C CYS A 137 -4.41 -8.11 -2.40
N LEU A 138 -5.68 -8.47 -2.22
CA LEU A 138 -6.14 -9.29 -1.10
C LEU A 138 -5.51 -10.69 -1.14
N VAL A 139 -5.41 -11.31 -2.31
CA VAL A 139 -4.72 -12.61 -2.48
C VAL A 139 -3.25 -12.47 -2.12
N PHE A 140 -2.55 -11.46 -2.62
CA PHE A 140 -1.14 -11.23 -2.29
C PHE A 140 -0.93 -10.94 -0.80
N PHE A 141 -1.84 -10.17 -0.19
CA PHE A 141 -1.84 -9.90 1.23
C PHE A 141 -1.94 -11.20 2.04
N ARG A 142 -2.98 -12.01 1.82
CA ARG A 142 -3.21 -13.27 2.56
C ARG A 142 -2.09 -14.28 2.37
N THR A 143 -1.51 -14.35 1.18
CA THR A 143 -0.51 -15.39 0.83
C THR A 143 0.92 -15.02 1.21
N LYS A 144 1.31 -13.74 1.16
CA LYS A 144 2.69 -13.30 1.38
C LYS A 144 2.83 -12.33 2.55
N LEU A 145 2.06 -11.24 2.54
CA LEU A 145 2.24 -10.17 3.53
C LEU A 145 1.80 -10.60 4.92
N LEU A 146 0.68 -11.32 5.03
CA LEU A 146 0.12 -11.78 6.30
C LEU A 146 1.09 -12.71 7.06
N VAL A 147 1.82 -13.57 6.33
CA VAL A 147 2.86 -14.42 6.93
C VAL A 147 3.97 -13.57 7.55
N TRP A 148 4.45 -12.55 6.82
CA TRP A 148 5.48 -11.65 7.32
C TRP A 148 4.99 -10.81 8.51
N ILE A 149 3.77 -10.27 8.42
CA ILE A 149 3.11 -9.46 9.47
C ILE A 149 3.05 -10.23 10.78
N ARG A 150 2.60 -11.49 10.74
CA ARG A 150 2.53 -12.35 11.93
C ARG A 150 3.91 -12.61 12.51
N ASN A 151 4.93 -12.85 11.67
CA ASN A 151 6.31 -13.03 12.12
C ASN A 151 6.90 -11.77 12.78
N MET A 152 6.38 -10.58 12.45
CA MET A 152 6.76 -9.32 13.08
C MET A 152 5.90 -8.94 14.29
N GLY A 153 5.07 -9.85 14.81
CA GLY A 153 4.23 -9.63 15.99
C GLY A 153 2.86 -9.00 15.68
N GLY A 154 2.42 -9.03 14.42
CA GLY A 154 1.12 -8.54 13.99
C GLY A 154 1.09 -7.03 13.75
N TRP A 155 -0.08 -6.51 13.38
CA TRP A 155 -0.26 -5.10 13.04
C TRP A 155 -0.01 -4.13 14.19
N ILE A 156 -0.09 -4.59 15.43
CA ILE A 156 0.23 -3.74 16.59
C ILE A 156 1.70 -3.28 16.59
N SER A 157 2.61 -4.10 16.06
CA SER A 157 4.03 -3.79 15.94
C SER A 157 4.34 -2.72 14.90
N SER A 158 3.42 -2.45 13.97
CA SER A 158 3.65 -1.46 12.91
C SER A 158 3.50 -0.02 13.41
N ILE A 159 2.84 0.21 14.56
CA ILE A 159 2.51 1.55 15.06
C ILE A 159 3.77 2.40 15.24
N SER A 160 4.82 1.86 15.85
CA SER A 160 6.06 2.61 16.12
C SER A 160 6.76 3.04 14.83
N GLU A 161 6.91 2.11 13.88
CA GLU A 161 7.56 2.35 12.60
C GLU A 161 6.74 3.33 11.73
N LEU A 162 5.42 3.15 11.65
CA LEU A 162 4.54 4.04 10.88
C LEU A 162 4.41 5.44 11.50
N THR A 163 4.49 5.55 12.83
CA THR A 163 4.54 6.85 13.50
C THR A 163 5.83 7.58 13.15
N GLN A 164 6.96 6.87 13.11
CA GLN A 164 8.23 7.44 12.67
C GLN A 164 8.15 7.89 11.20
N PHE A 165 7.63 7.06 10.30
CA PHE A 165 7.40 7.42 8.90
C PHE A 165 6.50 8.65 8.73
N SER A 166 5.46 8.79 9.56
CA SER A 166 4.54 9.93 9.49
C SER A 166 5.20 11.25 9.92
N VAL A 167 6.21 11.19 10.80
CA VAL A 167 6.91 12.35 11.37
C VAL A 167 8.10 12.79 10.49
N GLU A 168 8.75 11.86 9.81
CA GLU A 168 9.85 12.14 8.89
C GLU A 168 9.32 12.61 7.53
N HIS A 169 9.98 13.58 6.89
CA HIS A 169 9.65 13.95 5.51
C HIS A 169 10.02 12.81 4.56
N ILE A 170 9.03 12.07 4.06
CA ILE A 170 9.24 11.01 3.06
C ILE A 170 9.72 11.65 1.76
N SER A 171 11.00 11.49 1.43
CA SER A 171 11.53 11.76 0.10
C SER A 171 11.71 10.44 -0.64
N VAL A 172 10.95 10.20 -1.71
CA VAL A 172 11.09 9.00 -2.54
C VAL A 172 12.33 9.17 -3.41
N SER A 173 13.47 8.69 -2.92
CA SER A 173 14.71 8.64 -3.70
C SER A 173 14.66 7.44 -4.64
N ALA A 174 14.12 7.65 -5.84
CA ALA A 174 14.28 6.71 -6.95
C ALA A 174 15.78 6.57 -7.26
N SER A 175 16.43 5.54 -6.75
CA SER A 175 17.76 5.14 -7.23
C SER A 175 17.59 4.54 -8.62
N SER A 176 17.86 5.39 -9.62
CA SER A 176 18.17 5.10 -11.02
C SER A 176 17.25 4.16 -11.79
N PHE A 177 16.57 4.74 -12.79
CA PHE A 177 16.13 4.05 -14.00
C PHE A 177 17.32 3.25 -14.59
N TYR A 178 17.27 1.93 -14.58
CA TYR A 178 18.06 1.16 -15.53
C TYR A 178 17.18 0.94 -16.76
N TYR A 179 17.38 1.78 -17.77
CA TYR A 179 16.97 1.48 -19.13
C TYR A 179 17.63 0.16 -19.54
N ILE A 180 16.86 -0.92 -19.61
CA ILE A 180 17.28 -2.14 -20.31
C ILE A 180 16.91 -1.91 -21.79
N PRO A 181 17.83 -2.11 -22.74
CA PRO A 181 17.60 -1.89 -24.17
C PRO A 181 16.66 -2.95 -24.82
N SER A 182 15.71 -3.52 -24.06
CA SER A 182 14.76 -4.54 -24.52
C SER A 182 13.28 -4.11 -24.46
N GLY A 183 12.98 -2.86 -24.07
CA GLY A 183 11.62 -2.30 -24.20
C GLY A 183 10.62 -2.67 -23.09
N GLU A 184 11.08 -3.20 -21.96
CA GLU A 184 10.23 -3.48 -20.79
C GLU A 184 10.49 -2.48 -19.66
N PHE A 185 9.46 -1.72 -19.28
CA PHE A 185 9.51 -0.77 -18.17
C PHE A 185 9.48 -1.53 -16.83
N LEU A 186 10.59 -1.54 -16.10
CA LEU A 186 10.64 -1.99 -14.71
C LEU A 186 10.50 -0.76 -13.81
N ILE A 187 9.38 -0.68 -13.11
CA ILE A 187 9.10 0.38 -12.14
C ILE A 187 9.71 -0.06 -10.82
N THR A 188 10.58 0.72 -10.18
CA THR A 188 11.06 0.47 -8.80
C THR A 188 10.56 1.60 -7.89
N PHE A 189 9.81 1.25 -6.84
CA PHE A 189 9.41 2.14 -5.77
C PHE A 189 10.52 2.10 -4.70
N ALA A 190 11.58 2.87 -4.90
CA ALA A 190 12.55 3.12 -3.83
C ALA A 190 11.93 4.11 -2.82
N CYS A 191 10.93 3.64 -2.08
CA CYS A 191 10.49 4.31 -0.86
C CYS A 191 11.70 4.32 0.07
N GLY A 192 12.13 5.53 0.41
CA GLY A 192 13.47 5.83 0.94
C GLY A 192 13.99 4.79 1.93
N ILE A 193 15.22 4.35 1.69
CA ILE A 193 16.10 3.78 2.68
C ILE A 193 16.20 4.78 3.85
N MET A 194 15.32 4.69 4.83
CA MET A 194 15.47 5.38 6.12
C MET A 194 14.96 4.47 7.25
N LEU A 195 15.55 3.28 7.35
CA LEU A 195 15.95 2.77 8.67
C LEU A 195 17.20 1.86 8.63
N GLY A 196 17.99 1.92 7.54
CA GLY A 196 19.02 0.91 7.25
C GLY A 196 20.48 1.34 7.38
N SER A 197 20.80 2.63 7.56
CA SER A 197 22.21 3.05 7.64
C SER A 197 22.59 3.65 9.00
N ALA A 198 21.69 4.31 9.73
CA ALA A 198 22.04 4.90 11.03
C ALA A 198 21.98 3.90 12.21
N ILE A 199 21.10 2.90 12.17
CA ILE A 199 20.97 1.91 13.25
C ILE A 199 21.99 0.77 13.08
N VAL A 200 22.26 0.34 11.85
CA VAL A 200 23.29 -0.70 11.57
C VAL A 200 24.71 -0.15 11.80
N TRP A 201 24.99 1.12 11.49
CA TRP A 201 26.33 1.70 11.69
C TRP A 201 26.73 1.80 13.16
N ARG A 202 25.77 1.92 14.09
CA ARG A 202 26.10 2.07 15.52
C ARG A 202 26.36 0.74 16.25
N PHE A 203 26.09 -0.41 15.63
CA PHE A 203 26.45 -1.73 16.18
C PHE A 203 27.71 -2.34 15.55
N SER A 204 28.16 -1.84 14.40
CA SER A 204 29.38 -2.36 13.74
C SER A 204 30.70 -1.71 14.22
N ARG A 205 30.66 -0.78 15.19
CA ARG A 205 31.88 -0.11 15.72
C ARG A 205 32.18 -0.39 17.20
N SER A 206 31.53 -1.39 17.79
CA SER A 206 31.97 -1.96 19.07
C SER A 206 32.09 -3.48 18.95
N SER A 207 33.08 -3.92 18.17
CA SER A 207 33.78 -5.16 18.40
C SER A 207 35.28 -4.92 18.22
#